data_AF-W9SRY7-F1
#
_entry.id   AF-W9SRY7-F1
#
_cell.length_a   1.000
_cell.length_b   1.000
_cell.length_c   1.000
_cell.angle_alpha   90.00
_cell.angle_beta   90.00
_cell.angle_gamma   90.00
#
_symmetry.space_group_name_H-M   'P 1'
#
loop_
_entity.id
_entity.type
_entity.pdbx_description
1 polymer ?
#
loop_
_entity_poly.entity_id
_entity_poly.type
_entity_poly.pdbx_seq_one_letter_code
_entity_poly.pdbx_strand_id
1 'polypeptide(L)' 'MDVIKTQQISSRPIEKVIVHPLVLLSIVDNYNRVAKDTRKRVLGVLLGSSFRGTVDVTNSYAGPVI' A
#
# COMPACT_ATOMS: atom_id res chain seq x y z
N MET A 1 -3.95 2.94 -36.39
CA MET A 1 -3.08 2.15 -35.50
C MET A 1 -2.50 3.10 -34.46
N ASP A 2 -3.24 3.33 -33.38
CA ASP A 2 -2.77 4.21 -32.31
C ASP A 2 -1.94 3.39 -31.34
N VAL A 3 -0.62 3.50 -31.53
CA VAL A 3 0.37 2.94 -30.60
C VAL A 3 0.22 3.69 -29.29
N ILE A 4 -0.49 3.08 -28.34
CA ILE A 4 -0.43 3.46 -26.93
C ILE A 4 1.05 3.41 -26.56
N LYS A 5 1.67 4.58 -26.41
CA LYS A 5 2.97 4.70 -25.77
C LYS A 5 2.77 4.22 -24.34
N THR A 6 3.11 2.96 -24.07
CA THR A 6 3.41 2.50 -22.71
C THR A 6 4.48 3.45 -22.20
N GLN A 7 4.09 4.42 -21.38
CA GLN A 7 5.06 5.20 -20.63
C GLN A 7 5.82 4.19 -19.79
N GLN A 8 7.03 3.89 -20.24
CA GLN A 8 8.00 3.15 -19.48
C GLN A 8 8.29 4.01 -18.26
N ILE A 9 7.58 3.73 -17.16
CA ILE A 9 7.87 4.30 -15.85
C ILE A 9 9.33 3.94 -15.63
N SER A 10 10.22 4.91 -15.75
CA SER A 10 11.63 4.73 -15.43
C SER A 10 11.66 4.17 -14.01
N SER A 11 11.89 2.87 -13.87
CA SER A 11 11.83 2.16 -12.60
C SER A 11 13.06 2.54 -11.80
N ARG A 12 13.05 3.77 -11.26
CA ARG A 12 14.03 4.16 -10.26
C ARG A 12 13.82 3.23 -9.07
N PRO A 13 14.89 2.66 -8.52
CA PRO A 13 14.78 1.84 -7.32
C PRO A 13 14.10 2.66 -6.22
N ILE A 14 13.25 2.00 -5.44
CA ILE A 14 12.71 2.59 -4.21
C ILE A 14 13.86 2.54 -3.20
N GLU A 15 14.34 3.70 -2.79
CA GLU A 15 15.45 3.86 -1.84
C GLU A 15 14.93 4.07 -0.42
N LYS A 16 13.75 4.70 -0.28
CA LYS A 16 13.17 5.04 1.02
C LYS A 16 11.66 4.89 1.00
N VAL A 17 11.12 4.33 2.08
CA VAL A 17 9.67 4.30 2.34
C VAL A 17 9.40 5.01 3.65
N ILE A 18 8.49 5.96 3.61
CA ILE A 18 8.00 6.69 4.78
C ILE A 18 6.57 6.22 5.01
N VAL A 19 6.30 5.71 6.21
CA VAL A 19 4.97 5.24 6.59
C VAL A 19 4.42 6.16 7.66
N HIS A 20 3.29 6.80 7.36
CA HIS A 20 2.61 7.65 8.32
C HIS A 20 1.97 6.79 9.42
N PRO A 21 2.02 7.19 10.71
CA PRO A 21 1.48 6.39 11.81
C PRO A 21 0.01 5.98 11.65
N LEU A 22 -0.80 6.82 10.98
CA LEU A 22 -2.19 6.53 10.65
C LEU A 22 -2.36 5.19 9.91
N VAL A 23 -1.43 4.86 9.00
CA VAL A 23 -1.48 3.63 8.20
C VAL A 23 -1.39 2.39 9.10
N LEU A 24 -0.48 2.42 10.07
CA LEU A 24 -0.31 1.31 11.02
C LEU A 24 -1.55 1.14 11.90
N LEU A 25 -2.12 2.25 12.37
CA LEU A 25 -3.36 2.24 13.14
C LEU A 25 -4.52 1.66 12.33
N SER A 26 -4.68 2.08 11.07
CA SER A 26 -5.72 1.58 10.17
C SER A 26 -5.60 0.08 9.89
N ILE A 27 -4.37 -0.43 9.70
CA ILE A 27 -4.12 -1.87 9.49
C ILE A 27 -4.47 -2.68 10.74
N VAL A 28 -4.06 -2.22 11.92
CA VAL A 28 -4.33 -2.90 13.19
C VAL A 28 -5.81 -2.88 13.53
N ASP A 29 -6.50 -1.75 13.34
CA ASP A 29 -7.95 -1.67 13.51
C ASP A 29 -8.67 -2.66 12.60
N ASN A 30 -8.31 -2.70 11.31
CA ASN A 30 -8.92 -3.61 10.35
C ASN A 30 -8.68 -5.09 10.71
N TYR A 31 -7.46 -5.45 11.13
CA TYR A 31 -7.18 -6.80 11.63
C TYR A 31 -8.08 -7.16 12.83
N ASN A 32 -8.17 -6.25 13.81
CA ASN A 32 -8.97 -6.45 15.02
C ASN A 32 -10.47 -6.58 14.74
N ARG A 33 -10.96 -5.95 13.67
CA ARG A 33 -12.38 -6.03 13.28
C ARG A 33 -12.74 -7.31 12.53
N VAL A 34 -11.82 -7.87 11.74
CA VAL A 34 -12.17 -8.92 10.76
C VAL A 34 -11.50 -10.27 11.02
N ALA A 35 -10.29 -10.28 11.57
CA ALA A 35 -9.47 -11.50 11.70
C ALA A 35 -8.91 -11.73 13.10
N LYS A 36 -9.36 -10.95 14.10
CA LYS A 36 -8.95 -11.12 15.49
C LYS A 36 -9.21 -12.55 15.97
N ASP A 37 -8.25 -13.10 16.71
CA ASP A 37 -8.27 -14.46 17.25
C ASP A 37 -8.35 -15.57 16.18
N THR A 38 -8.11 -15.21 14.91
CA THR A 38 -7.94 -16.17 13.82
C THR A 38 -6.48 -16.25 13.39
N ARG A 39 -6.12 -17.33 12.67
CA ARG A 39 -4.82 -17.45 11.98
C ARG A 39 -4.86 -16.91 10.55
N LYS A 40 -5.94 -16.21 10.18
CA LYS A 40 -6.10 -15.63 8.84
C LYS A 40 -5.31 -14.33 8.71
N ARG A 41 -4.89 -14.03 7.49
CA ARG A 41 -4.17 -12.81 7.15
C ARG A 41 -5.12 -11.85 6.44
N VAL A 42 -5.02 -10.57 6.79
CA VAL A 42 -5.79 -9.53 6.12
C VAL A 42 -4.91 -8.87 5.07
N LEU A 43 -5.38 -8.84 3.83
CA LEU A 43 -4.72 -8.12 2.76
C LEU A 43 -5.29 -6.70 2.68
N GLY A 44 -4.52 -5.79 2.09
CA GLY A 44 -4.93 -4.41 1.91
C GLY A 44 -4.08 -3.71 0.86
N VAL A 45 -4.50 -2.52 0.48
CA VAL A 45 -3.81 -1.68 -0.50
C VAL A 45 -3.25 -0.47 0.22
N LEU A 46 -1.98 -0.14 -0.07
CA LEU A 46 -1.33 1.08 0.40
C LEU A 46 -1.56 2.19 -0.61
N LEU A 47 -1.89 3.38 -0.10
CA LEU A 47 -2.15 4.58 -0.90
C LEU A 47 -1.19 5.68 -0.49
N GLY A 48 -0.75 6.45 -1.48
CA GLY A 48 0.23 7.50 -1.24
C GLY A 48 0.87 7.99 -2.54
N SER A 49 2.03 8.61 -2.41
CA SER A 49 2.77 9.19 -3.52
C SER A 49 4.18 8.64 -3.60
N SER A 50 4.68 8.46 -4.82
CA SER A 50 6.08 8.12 -5.07
C SER A 50 6.76 9.28 -5.80
N PHE A 51 7.88 9.73 -5.27
CA PHE A 51 8.68 10.78 -5.87
C PHE A 51 10.17 10.51 -5.69
N ARG A 52 10.90 10.49 -6.81
CA ARG A 52 12.37 10.37 -6.85
C ARG A 52 12.93 9.25 -5.95
N GLY A 53 12.35 8.05 -6.00
CA GLY A 53 12.83 6.90 -5.22
C GLY A 53 12.38 6.88 -3.76
N THR A 54 11.66 7.91 -3.29
CA THR A 54 10.99 7.90 -1.99
C THR A 54 9.50 7.64 -2.18
N VAL A 55 8.95 6.72 -1.38
CA VAL A 55 7.50 6.45 -1.34
C VAL A 55 6.96 6.92 0.00
N ASP A 56 6.02 7.87 -0.04
CA ASP A 56 5.24 8.31 1.10
C ASP A 56 3.92 7.55 1.14
N VAL A 57 3.77 6.68 2.15
CA VAL A 57 2.55 5.93 2.41
C VAL A 57 1.71 6.72 3.41
N THR A 58 0.67 7.36 2.89
CA THR A 58 -0.18 8.28 3.66
C THR A 58 -1.50 7.66 4.10
N ASN A 59 -1.96 6.61 3.41
CA ASN A 59 -3.21 5.93 3.72
C ASN A 59 -3.16 4.43 3.34
N SER A 60 -4.16 3.68 3.78
CA SER A 60 -4.35 2.26 3.45
C SER A 60 -5.83 1.91 3.38
N TYR A 61 -6.18 0.95 2.52
CA TYR A 61 -7.53 0.42 2.43
C TYR A 61 -7.56 -1.09 2.68
N ALA A 62 -8.57 -1.53 3.43
CA ALA A 62 -8.78 -2.92 3.79
C ALA A 62 -9.24 -3.75 2.57
N GLY A 63 -8.58 -4.89 2.35
CA GLY A 63 -8.92 -5.87 1.33
C GLY A 63 -9.45 -7.18 1.93
N PRO A 64 -9.54 -8.25 1.11
CA PRO A 64 -10.08 -9.54 1.55
C PRO A 64 -9.19 -10.24 2.59
N VAL A 65 -9.82 -11.11 3.38
CA VAL A 65 -9.15 -11.94 4.39
C VAL A 65 -8.91 -13.34 3.83
N ILE A 66 -7.67 -13.82 3.93
CA ILE A 66 -7.22 -15.13 3.44
C ILE A 66 -6.74 -16.05 4.55
#